data_AF-A0A815YFE8-F1
#
_entry.id   AF-A0A815YFE8-F1
#
_cell.length_a   1.000
_cell.length_b   1.000
_cell.length_c   1.000
_cell.angle_alpha   90.00
_cell.angle_beta   90.00
_cell.angle_gamma   90.00
#
_symmetry.space_group_name_H-M   'P 1'
#
loop_
_entity.id
_entity.type
_entity.pdbx_description
1 polymer ?
#
loop_
_entity_poly.entity_id
_entity_poly.type
_entity_poly.pdbx_seq_one_letter_code
_entity_poly.pdbx_strand_id
1 'polypeptide(L)'
;LKYMLSIHGDFQLTQDSLAVWLTDLEVVLTNLEHLSEAPLNDKLQQLNDIDREIHEKLAKIEYVQTCANYLLNKTVDARGLTINMNELTKCCQQLINLTKRIKTIKQKLINSNNRHLELISSPPRVSPIHKRLASPSSSRPRSAARSPARSPVRSPVHSPVRSIRPRHRLLRSYDSIESEDRRQRTDELLADFEDILLQINGDIRAKEENLYSPTPVGIQIEHLPNEFSYNRTLISTHRKIDALQELIPQIRQELGTYLIQDLNYDPSVLDIMNKWSRLQTLASNKDEELTRNRQQWKDFKRQLDNLEQAAQQITNQNDHSLSRTSHSKHDTNQRLNEFQTLLKSTNELAINFNDNSNEWILIEHRLQSIQDKVQLLSNKSTYQRCEIKINPNLKHEVLEISCQLDHLELLAHSLEPVDDNEMNQTINRTKLHRFIRIHDDLEILNERIVLVSDRPLSPISDDQIRLTTDLKLILNRLHSMKRMVKIYLEQLEKLLASNELNQSSSLSKHSPLRTSNNNLQVIVLN
;
A
#
# COMPACT_ATOMS: atom_id res chain seq x y z
N LEU A 1 -7.00 -23.93 -30.49
CA LEU A 1 -6.59 -24.74 -29.32
C LEU A 1 -5.11 -25.10 -29.35
N LYS A 2 -4.60 -25.86 -30.34
CA LYS A 2 -3.18 -26.30 -30.43
C LYS A 2 -2.17 -25.14 -30.39
N TYR A 3 -2.42 -24.06 -31.12
CA TYR A 3 -1.59 -22.84 -31.11
C TYR A 3 -1.55 -22.16 -29.73
N MET A 4 -2.70 -22.10 -29.04
CA MET A 4 -2.81 -21.51 -27.70
C MET A 4 -2.12 -22.37 -26.63
N LEU A 5 -2.21 -23.71 -26.73
CA LEU A 5 -1.45 -24.62 -25.87
C LEU A 5 0.06 -24.51 -26.09
N SER A 6 0.50 -24.28 -27.34
CA SER A 6 1.91 -23.99 -27.64
C SER A 6 2.37 -22.71 -26.95
N ILE A 7 1.62 -21.61 -27.11
CA ILE A 7 1.94 -20.31 -26.48
C ILE A 7 1.95 -20.43 -24.95
N HIS A 8 1.02 -21.19 -24.37
CA HIS A 8 1.00 -21.44 -22.93
C HIS A 8 2.23 -22.24 -22.47
N GLY A 9 2.64 -23.25 -23.24
CA GLY A 9 3.87 -24.01 -22.97
C GLY A 9 5.11 -23.13 -23.05
N ASP A 10 5.22 -22.31 -24.12
CA ASP A 10 6.34 -21.38 -24.33
C ASP A 10 6.42 -20.31 -23.23
N PHE A 11 5.25 -19.81 -22.80
CA PHE A 11 5.12 -18.90 -21.67
C PHE A 11 5.67 -19.53 -20.38
N GLN A 12 5.20 -20.73 -20.01
CA GLN A 12 5.63 -21.41 -18.78
C GLN A 12 7.13 -21.71 -18.81
N LEU A 13 7.64 -22.28 -19.91
CA LEU A 13 9.05 -22.63 -20.04
C LEU A 13 9.97 -21.40 -19.95
N THR A 14 9.56 -20.28 -20.56
CA THR A 14 10.36 -19.05 -20.53
C THR A 14 10.30 -18.40 -19.15
N GLN A 15 9.16 -18.47 -18.47
CA GLN A 15 9.01 -18.01 -17.08
C GLN A 15 9.89 -18.80 -16.11
N ASP A 16 9.85 -20.13 -16.17
CA ASP A 16 10.66 -21.01 -15.31
C ASP A 16 12.16 -20.77 -15.55
N SER A 17 12.56 -20.60 -16.82
CA SER A 17 13.94 -20.26 -17.19
C SER A 17 14.39 -18.90 -16.63
N LEU A 18 13.51 -17.91 -16.57
CA LEU A 18 13.79 -16.61 -15.97
C LEU A 18 13.94 -16.70 -14.44
N ALA A 19 13.11 -17.51 -13.77
CA ALA A 19 13.18 -17.70 -12.32
C ALA A 19 14.48 -18.37 -11.88
N VAL A 20 14.91 -19.41 -12.60
CA VAL A 20 16.21 -20.07 -12.35
C VAL A 20 17.35 -19.07 -12.54
N TRP A 21 17.33 -18.33 -13.65
CA TRP A 21 18.35 -17.33 -13.94
C TRP A 21 18.45 -16.22 -12.88
N LEU A 22 17.33 -15.75 -12.33
CA LEU A 22 17.33 -14.78 -11.24
C LEU A 22 18.00 -15.32 -9.98
N THR A 23 17.76 -16.60 -9.67
CA THR A 23 18.38 -17.28 -8.53
C THR A 23 19.89 -17.41 -8.73
N ASP A 24 20.32 -17.81 -9.92
CA ASP A 24 21.75 -17.89 -10.26
C ASP A 24 22.43 -16.52 -10.17
N LEU A 25 21.77 -15.49 -10.67
CA LEU A 25 22.25 -14.11 -10.60
C LEU A 25 22.39 -13.62 -9.14
N GLU A 26 21.45 -13.97 -8.26
CA GLU A 26 21.54 -13.66 -6.83
C GLU A 26 22.77 -14.28 -6.15
N VAL A 27 23.09 -15.53 -6.50
CA VAL A 27 24.28 -16.22 -6.00
C VAL A 27 25.55 -15.54 -6.49
N VAL A 28 25.63 -15.22 -7.79
CA VAL A 28 26.80 -14.54 -8.39
C VAL A 28 27.01 -13.17 -7.75
N LEU A 29 25.95 -12.39 -7.54
CA LEU A 29 26.05 -11.07 -6.91
C LEU A 29 26.47 -11.15 -5.44
N THR A 30 25.97 -12.14 -4.70
CA THR A 30 26.37 -12.36 -3.31
C THR A 30 27.84 -12.75 -3.21
N ASN A 31 28.34 -13.58 -4.13
CA ASN A 31 29.75 -13.94 -4.22
C ASN A 31 30.64 -12.72 -4.54
N LEU A 32 30.23 -11.90 -5.52
CA LEU A 32 30.93 -10.66 -5.88
C LEU A 32 30.99 -9.64 -4.73
N GLU A 33 29.95 -9.57 -3.91
CA GLU A 33 29.83 -8.61 -2.81
C GLU A 33 30.62 -9.02 -1.55
N HIS A 34 30.68 -10.32 -1.22
CA HIS A 34 31.14 -10.76 0.11
C HIS A 34 32.24 -11.83 0.13
N LEU A 35 32.45 -12.58 -0.95
CA LEU A 35 33.27 -13.82 -0.91
C LEU A 35 34.41 -13.86 -1.92
N SER A 36 34.33 -13.07 -3.00
CA SER A 36 35.31 -13.11 -4.07
C SER A 36 36.60 -12.37 -3.70
N GLU A 37 37.74 -13.07 -3.73
CA GLU A 37 39.11 -12.47 -3.66
C GLU A 37 39.61 -11.96 -5.03
N ALA A 38 38.75 -11.96 -6.07
CA ALA A 38 39.14 -11.57 -7.42
C ALA A 38 39.61 -10.10 -7.51
N PRO A 39 40.56 -9.78 -8.40
CA PRO A 39 41.04 -8.42 -8.55
C PRO A 39 39.92 -7.48 -9.03
N LEU A 40 40.03 -6.21 -8.66
CA LEU A 40 38.99 -5.20 -8.84
C LEU A 40 38.52 -5.05 -10.30
N ASN A 41 39.45 -5.12 -11.26
CA ASN A 41 39.12 -5.02 -12.68
C ASN A 41 38.29 -6.21 -13.17
N ASP A 42 38.56 -7.42 -12.67
CA ASP A 42 37.81 -8.62 -13.05
C ASP A 42 36.39 -8.57 -12.46
N LYS A 43 36.23 -8.03 -11.24
CA LYS A 43 34.90 -7.80 -10.65
C LYS A 43 34.09 -6.77 -11.44
N LEU A 44 34.72 -5.68 -11.89
CA LEU A 44 34.06 -4.68 -12.72
C LEU A 44 33.67 -5.24 -14.10
N GLN A 45 34.53 -6.08 -14.69
CA GLN A 45 34.24 -6.76 -15.95
C GLN A 45 33.06 -7.72 -15.80
N GLN A 46 33.04 -8.55 -14.75
CA GLN A 46 31.92 -9.44 -14.45
C GLN A 46 30.60 -8.68 -14.25
N LEU A 47 30.62 -7.52 -13.58
CA LEU A 47 29.43 -6.68 -13.44
C LEU A 47 28.95 -6.11 -14.79
N ASN A 48 29.86 -5.76 -15.71
CA ASN A 48 29.48 -5.30 -17.04
C ASN A 48 28.89 -6.44 -17.90
N ASP A 49 29.42 -7.66 -17.75
CA ASP A 49 28.87 -8.84 -18.43
C ASP A 49 27.48 -9.21 -17.89
N ILE A 50 27.26 -9.06 -16.58
CA ILE A 50 25.94 -9.17 -15.94
C ILE A 50 24.97 -8.09 -16.43
N ASP A 51 25.41 -6.83 -16.54
CA ASP A 51 24.60 -5.73 -17.09
C ASP A 51 24.11 -6.07 -18.51
N ARG A 52 24.98 -6.65 -19.35
CA ARG A 52 24.62 -7.11 -20.71
C ARG A 52 23.61 -8.25 -20.67
N GLU A 53 23.81 -9.23 -19.81
CA GLU A 53 22.92 -10.38 -19.66
C GLU A 53 21.52 -9.96 -19.17
N ILE A 54 21.43 -8.99 -18.26
CA ILE A 54 20.17 -8.37 -17.83
C ILE A 54 19.43 -7.76 -19.02
N HIS A 55 20.14 -7.02 -19.87
CA HIS A 55 19.54 -6.44 -21.08
C HIS A 55 18.97 -7.50 -22.03
N GLU A 56 19.64 -8.65 -22.20
CA GLU A 56 19.12 -9.76 -23.01
C GLU A 56 17.88 -10.42 -22.39
N LYS A 57 17.82 -10.51 -21.05
CA LYS A 57 16.69 -11.12 -20.32
C LYS A 57 15.46 -10.22 -20.27
N LEU A 58 15.63 -8.90 -20.33
CA LEU A 58 14.51 -7.95 -20.44
C LEU A 58 13.66 -8.21 -21.70
N ALA A 59 14.29 -8.53 -22.84
CA ALA A 59 13.57 -8.88 -24.05
C ALA A 59 12.71 -10.16 -23.89
N LYS A 60 13.19 -11.14 -23.09
CA LYS A 60 12.43 -12.35 -22.77
C LYS A 60 11.26 -12.06 -21.83
N ILE A 61 11.41 -11.12 -20.90
CA ILE A 61 10.33 -10.66 -20.02
C ILE A 61 9.22 -9.99 -20.84
N GLU A 62 9.56 -9.10 -21.77
CA GLU A 62 8.60 -8.45 -22.66
C GLU A 62 7.83 -9.47 -23.52
N TYR A 63 8.52 -10.50 -24.02
CA TYR A 63 7.91 -11.62 -24.73
C TYR A 63 6.91 -12.38 -23.85
N VAL A 64 7.29 -12.75 -22.62
CA VAL A 64 6.43 -13.48 -21.68
C VAL A 64 5.21 -12.64 -21.27
N GLN A 65 5.36 -11.32 -21.09
CA GLN A 65 4.24 -10.39 -20.86
C GLN A 65 3.28 -10.34 -22.04
N THR A 66 3.81 -10.34 -23.26
CA THR A 66 2.99 -10.37 -24.48
C THR A 66 2.20 -11.68 -24.60
N CYS A 67 2.84 -12.82 -24.32
CA CYS A 67 2.19 -14.13 -24.27
C CYS A 67 1.09 -14.18 -23.20
N ALA A 68 1.36 -13.66 -22.00
CA ALA A 68 0.40 -13.65 -20.91
C ALA A 68 -0.85 -12.80 -21.23
N ASN A 69 -0.67 -11.61 -21.78
CA ASN A 69 -1.76 -10.75 -22.22
C ASN A 69 -2.58 -11.40 -23.35
N TYR A 70 -1.92 -12.09 -24.28
CA TYR A 70 -2.61 -12.84 -25.33
C TYR A 70 -3.45 -13.99 -24.76
N LEU A 71 -2.90 -14.75 -23.81
CA LEU A 71 -3.60 -15.87 -23.16
C LEU A 71 -4.79 -15.37 -22.32
N LEU A 72 -4.61 -14.30 -21.53
CA LEU A 72 -5.67 -13.73 -20.69
C LEU A 72 -6.90 -13.31 -21.49
N ASN A 73 -6.69 -12.77 -22.68
CA ASN A 73 -7.75 -12.35 -23.60
C ASN A 73 -8.45 -13.52 -24.33
N LYS A 74 -7.90 -14.73 -24.27
CA LYS A 74 -8.35 -15.88 -25.07
C LYS A 74 -8.69 -17.15 -24.27
N THR A 75 -8.40 -17.22 -22.97
CA THR A 75 -8.59 -18.43 -22.16
C THR A 75 -9.66 -18.29 -21.07
N VAL A 76 -10.37 -19.40 -20.78
CA VAL A 76 -11.40 -19.52 -19.73
C VAL A 76 -10.80 -19.93 -18.37
N ASP A 77 -9.61 -20.55 -18.35
CA ASP A 77 -8.94 -20.97 -17.12
C ASP A 77 -8.12 -19.82 -16.50
N ALA A 78 -8.85 -18.90 -15.87
CA ALA A 78 -8.28 -17.69 -15.28
C ALA A 78 -7.37 -17.97 -14.08
N ARG A 79 -7.50 -19.11 -13.39
CA ARG A 79 -6.86 -19.32 -12.09
C ARG A 79 -5.37 -19.66 -12.21
N GLY A 80 -5.01 -20.61 -13.07
CA GLY A 80 -3.61 -20.96 -13.32
C GLY A 80 -2.82 -19.81 -13.93
N LEU A 81 -3.43 -19.10 -14.90
CA LEU A 81 -2.81 -17.95 -15.55
C LEU A 81 -2.59 -16.76 -14.59
N THR A 82 -3.50 -16.55 -13.63
CA THR A 82 -3.35 -15.49 -12.60
C THR A 82 -2.19 -15.80 -11.65
N ILE A 83 -2.00 -17.06 -11.26
CA ILE A 83 -0.87 -17.49 -10.41
C ILE A 83 0.45 -17.22 -11.15
N ASN A 84 0.54 -17.64 -12.41
CA ASN A 84 1.73 -17.43 -13.22
C ASN A 84 2.01 -15.94 -13.46
N MET A 85 0.98 -15.10 -13.61
CA MET A 85 1.15 -13.64 -13.70
C MET A 85 1.70 -13.01 -12.41
N ASN A 86 1.27 -13.50 -11.25
CA ASN A 86 1.83 -13.07 -9.97
C ASN A 86 3.30 -13.46 -9.85
N GLU A 87 3.67 -14.66 -10.31
CA GLU A 87 5.07 -15.10 -10.33
C GLU A 87 5.92 -14.30 -11.33
N LEU A 88 5.41 -13.98 -12.52
CA LEU A 88 6.08 -13.07 -13.45
C LEU A 88 6.30 -11.68 -12.84
N THR A 89 5.30 -11.16 -12.13
CA THR A 89 5.41 -9.87 -11.42
C THR A 89 6.49 -9.93 -10.33
N LYS A 90 6.59 -11.05 -9.60
CA LYS A 90 7.68 -11.29 -8.64
C LYS A 90 9.05 -11.33 -9.32
N CYS A 91 9.18 -12.03 -10.45
CA CYS A 91 10.42 -12.06 -11.25
C CYS A 91 10.86 -10.65 -11.69
N CYS A 92 9.92 -9.83 -12.19
CA CYS A 92 10.20 -8.44 -12.56
C CYS A 92 10.67 -7.61 -11.37
N GLN A 93 10.01 -7.74 -10.21
CA GLN A 93 10.37 -7.01 -9.00
C GLN A 93 11.76 -7.42 -8.47
N GLN A 94 12.07 -8.72 -8.49
CA GLN A 94 13.40 -9.24 -8.16
C GLN A 94 14.46 -8.67 -9.10
N LEU A 95 14.24 -8.65 -10.41
CA LEU A 95 15.16 -8.07 -11.38
C LEU A 95 15.45 -6.59 -11.10
N ILE A 96 14.43 -5.80 -10.75
CA ILE A 96 14.60 -4.39 -10.37
C ILE A 96 15.47 -4.26 -9.12
N ASN A 97 15.25 -5.09 -8.12
CA ASN A 97 16.03 -5.09 -6.89
C ASN A 97 17.49 -5.48 -7.14
N LEU A 98 17.74 -6.52 -7.96
CA LEU A 98 19.09 -6.94 -8.32
C LEU A 98 19.82 -5.88 -9.16
N THR A 99 19.13 -5.23 -10.08
CA THR A 99 19.70 -4.11 -10.87
C THR A 99 20.11 -2.95 -9.97
N LYS A 100 19.31 -2.62 -8.95
CA LYS A 100 19.68 -1.61 -7.93
C LYS A 100 20.91 -2.07 -7.14
N ARG A 101 20.93 -3.32 -6.71
CA ARG A 101 22.06 -3.91 -5.97
C ARG A 101 23.35 -3.89 -6.80
N ILE A 102 23.30 -4.24 -8.08
CA ILE A 102 24.43 -4.16 -9.03
C ILE A 102 24.96 -2.73 -9.10
N LYS A 103 24.09 -1.72 -9.26
CA LYS A 103 24.51 -0.31 -9.26
C LYS A 103 25.22 0.08 -7.96
N THR A 104 24.70 -0.36 -6.82
CA THR A 104 25.32 -0.11 -5.51
C THR A 104 26.69 -0.78 -5.40
N ILE A 105 26.83 -2.06 -5.81
CA ILE A 105 28.11 -2.79 -5.78
C ILE A 105 29.12 -2.11 -6.73
N LYS A 106 28.71 -1.78 -7.96
CA LYS A 106 29.54 -1.09 -8.95
C LYS A 106 30.03 0.26 -8.41
N GLN A 107 29.16 1.03 -7.76
CA GLN A 107 29.53 2.31 -7.14
C GLN A 107 30.51 2.13 -5.97
N LYS A 108 30.29 1.12 -5.11
CA LYS A 108 31.23 0.77 -4.02
C LYS A 108 32.61 0.42 -4.58
N LEU A 109 32.67 -0.40 -5.64
CA LEU A 109 33.92 -0.81 -6.27
C LEU A 109 34.66 0.35 -6.96
N ILE A 110 33.95 1.23 -7.67
CA ILE A 110 34.52 2.44 -8.29
C ILE A 110 35.07 3.39 -7.22
N ASN A 111 34.34 3.60 -6.13
CA ASN A 111 34.77 4.46 -5.02
C ASN A 111 36.02 3.87 -4.32
N SER A 112 36.10 2.55 -4.18
CA SER A 112 37.29 1.87 -3.67
C SER A 112 38.49 1.99 -4.63
N ASN A 113 38.27 1.96 -5.94
CA ASN A 113 39.33 2.19 -6.94
C ASN A 113 39.89 3.62 -6.86
N ASN A 114 39.01 4.61 -6.75
CA ASN A 114 39.40 6.02 -6.67
C ASN A 114 40.21 6.32 -5.40
N ARG A 115 39.86 5.71 -4.26
CA ARG A 115 40.66 5.80 -3.02
C ARG A 115 42.03 5.13 -3.16
N HIS A 116 42.11 4.02 -3.89
CA HIS A 116 43.38 3.34 -4.15
C HIS A 116 44.29 4.17 -5.08
N LEU A 117 43.71 4.90 -6.05
CA LEU A 117 44.44 5.81 -6.92
C LEU A 117 44.88 7.09 -6.20
N GLU A 118 44.09 7.63 -5.27
CA GLU A 118 44.50 8.75 -4.40
C GLU A 118 45.64 8.39 -3.43
N LEU A 119 45.70 7.14 -2.97
CA LEU A 119 46.79 6.59 -2.15
C LEU A 119 48.08 6.36 -2.96
N ILE A 120 47.98 6.10 -4.27
CA ILE A 120 49.14 5.87 -5.15
C ILE A 120 49.63 7.19 -5.80
N SER A 121 48.76 8.19 -5.99
CA SER A 121 49.12 9.51 -6.55
C SER A 121 49.48 10.58 -5.52
N SER A 122 49.43 10.29 -4.22
CA SER A 122 49.92 11.21 -3.19
C SER A 122 51.45 11.04 -3.01
N PRO A 123 52.27 12.09 -3.18
CA PRO A 123 53.71 12.00 -2.91
C PRO A 123 53.93 11.77 -1.40
N PRO A 124 54.99 11.05 -0.98
CA PRO A 124 55.19 10.72 0.42
C PRO A 124 55.40 12.01 1.22
N ARG A 125 54.45 12.32 2.13
CA ARG A 125 54.62 13.39 3.12
C ARG A 125 55.69 12.98 4.11
N VAL A 126 56.92 13.42 3.85
CA VAL A 126 58.02 13.46 4.81
C VAL A 126 57.63 14.46 5.90
N SER A 127 57.45 14.01 7.14
CA SER A 127 57.37 14.92 8.29
C SER A 127 58.75 15.57 8.54
N PRO A 128 58.82 16.89 8.79
CA PRO A 128 60.09 17.59 8.93
C PRO A 128 60.70 17.34 10.32
N ILE A 129 61.75 16.54 10.36
CA ILE A 129 62.70 16.47 11.49
C ILE A 129 63.50 17.77 11.48
N HIS A 130 63.35 18.59 12.52
CA HIS A 130 64.18 19.77 12.76
C HIS A 130 65.65 19.36 12.96
N LYS A 131 66.51 19.74 12.00
CA LYS A 131 67.96 19.83 12.21
C LYS A 131 68.29 21.15 12.93
N ARG A 132 68.97 21.06 14.08
CA ARG A 132 69.88 22.12 14.54
C ARG A 132 71.26 21.51 14.82
N LEU A 133 72.13 21.72 13.83
CA LEU A 133 73.59 21.89 13.90
C LEU A 133 74.44 20.84 14.66
N ALA A 134 75.18 20.02 13.91
CA ALA A 134 76.63 20.22 13.68
C ALA A 134 77.29 18.89 13.20
N SER A 135 77.82 18.92 11.97
CA SER A 135 78.80 17.98 11.42
C SER A 135 80.17 18.13 12.15
N PRO A 136 81.21 17.27 11.96
CA PRO A 136 81.37 16.37 10.83
C PRO A 136 82.04 14.99 11.05
N SER A 137 81.79 14.13 10.05
CA SER A 137 82.67 13.13 9.41
C SER A 137 83.54 12.17 10.24
N SER A 138 83.30 10.88 10.00
CA SER A 138 84.27 9.81 10.17
C SER A 138 85.40 9.91 9.13
N SER A 139 86.63 9.47 9.48
CA SER A 139 87.23 8.22 8.97
C SER A 139 88.75 8.10 9.22
N ARG A 140 89.15 7.09 10.04
CA ARG A 140 90.27 6.11 9.89
C ARG A 140 91.75 6.59 9.70
N PRO A 141 92.79 5.73 9.79
CA PRO A 141 93.31 4.92 10.93
C PRO A 141 94.87 5.02 11.12
N ARG A 142 95.39 4.27 12.11
CA ARG A 142 96.75 3.63 12.19
C ARG A 142 98.01 4.53 12.10
N SER A 143 98.80 4.59 13.19
CA SER A 143 100.07 3.83 13.35
C SER A 143 100.99 4.37 14.46
N ALA A 144 101.55 3.43 15.22
CA ALA A 144 102.91 3.35 15.75
C ALA A 144 103.45 4.31 16.86
N ALA A 145 103.73 3.66 18.00
CA ALA A 145 105.00 3.64 18.73
C ALA A 145 105.47 4.88 19.52
N ARG A 146 105.40 4.77 20.87
CA ARG A 146 106.58 4.60 21.77
C ARG A 146 106.14 4.74 23.24
N SER A 147 106.42 3.72 24.05
CA SER A 147 106.59 3.85 25.51
C SER A 147 108.07 4.25 25.81
N PRO A 148 108.58 4.32 27.06
CA PRO A 148 107.92 4.26 28.38
C PRO A 148 108.51 5.25 29.43
N ALA A 149 108.04 5.09 30.68
CA ALA A 149 108.80 5.20 31.95
C ALA A 149 108.77 6.53 32.74
N ARG A 150 108.11 6.50 33.91
CA ARG A 150 108.75 6.33 35.23
C ARG A 150 107.75 6.57 36.37
N SER A 151 107.61 5.58 37.25
CA SER A 151 107.13 5.69 38.63
C SER A 151 108.23 6.34 39.51
N PRO A 152 108.20 6.29 40.86
CA PRO A 152 107.19 6.74 41.85
C PRO A 152 107.85 7.50 43.05
N VAL A 153 107.12 8.26 43.86
CA VAL A 153 107.54 8.60 45.25
C VAL A 153 106.28 8.79 46.11
N ARG A 154 105.88 7.83 46.95
CA ARG A 154 106.27 7.56 48.36
C ARG A 154 105.39 8.33 49.38
N SER A 155 104.52 7.52 49.99
CA SER A 155 103.76 7.51 51.27
C SER A 155 104.42 8.22 52.49
N PRO A 156 103.95 8.04 53.76
CA PRO A 156 102.61 7.94 54.38
C PRO A 156 102.49 8.74 55.72
N VAL A 157 101.30 8.90 56.32
CA VAL A 157 101.17 8.96 57.80
C VAL A 157 99.87 8.29 58.30
N HIS A 158 100.08 7.33 59.21
CA HIS A 158 99.26 6.61 60.21
C HIS A 158 98.13 7.39 60.91
N SER A 159 97.08 6.85 61.58
CA SER A 159 96.42 5.54 61.81
C SER A 159 95.12 5.87 62.64
N PRO A 160 94.53 5.01 63.51
CA PRO A 160 93.30 4.22 63.25
C PRO A 160 92.16 4.42 64.29
N VAL A 161 90.88 4.18 63.95
CA VAL A 161 89.87 3.80 64.97
C VAL A 161 88.83 2.83 64.39
N ARG A 162 88.63 1.71 65.10
CA ARG A 162 87.57 0.70 64.91
C ARG A 162 86.19 1.28 65.27
N SER A 163 85.15 0.93 64.50
CA SER A 163 84.05 0.06 64.96
C SER A 163 82.73 0.30 64.21
N ILE A 164 81.90 -0.75 64.20
CA ILE A 164 80.47 -0.82 63.87
C ILE A 164 80.15 -1.03 62.38
N ARG A 165 79.89 -2.29 62.03
CA ARG A 165 78.98 -2.63 60.91
C ARG A 165 77.57 -2.23 61.29
N PRO A 166 76.77 -1.69 60.34
CA PRO A 166 75.42 -2.25 60.20
C PRO A 166 75.02 -2.49 58.74
N ARG A 167 74.58 -3.72 58.46
CA ARG A 167 73.35 -4.09 57.74
C ARG A 167 72.84 -3.25 56.54
N HIS A 168 73.69 -2.66 55.70
CA HIS A 168 73.24 -1.96 54.48
C HIS A 168 72.99 -2.83 53.24
N ARG A 169 73.03 -4.17 53.35
CA ARG A 169 72.88 -5.06 52.17
C ARG A 169 71.46 -5.60 51.95
N LEU A 170 70.50 -5.30 52.83
CA LEU A 170 69.09 -5.73 52.70
C LEU A 170 68.11 -4.60 52.37
N LEU A 171 68.51 -3.32 52.45
CA LEU A 171 67.63 -2.20 52.10
C LEU A 171 67.65 -1.86 50.60
N ARG A 172 68.68 -2.28 49.87
CA ARG A 172 68.74 -2.08 48.41
C ARG A 172 67.86 -3.06 47.62
N SER A 173 67.34 -4.11 48.28
CA SER A 173 66.39 -5.04 47.66
C SER A 173 64.96 -4.60 47.87
N TYR A 174 64.59 -4.01 49.01
CA TYR A 174 63.20 -3.60 49.26
C TYR A 174 62.74 -2.45 48.36
N ASP A 175 63.55 -1.40 48.15
CA ASP A 175 63.18 -0.32 47.23
C ASP A 175 63.11 -0.79 45.76
N SER A 176 63.96 -1.75 45.39
CA SER A 176 63.93 -2.36 44.05
C SER A 176 62.74 -3.29 43.87
N ILE A 177 62.44 -4.14 44.86
CA ILE A 177 61.26 -5.02 44.89
C ILE A 177 59.98 -4.18 44.87
N GLU A 178 59.88 -3.12 45.66
CA GLU A 178 58.69 -2.26 45.71
C GLU A 178 58.50 -1.47 44.40
N SER A 179 59.60 -1.12 43.72
CA SER A 179 59.56 -0.51 42.39
C SER A 179 59.24 -1.50 41.27
N GLU A 180 59.63 -2.76 41.43
CA GLU A 180 59.40 -3.86 40.48
C GLU A 180 57.96 -4.38 40.63
N ASP A 181 57.47 -4.52 41.85
CA ASP A 181 56.07 -4.80 42.19
C ASP A 181 55.13 -3.67 41.76
N ARG A 182 55.57 -2.41 41.82
CA ARG A 182 54.79 -1.27 41.26
C ARG A 182 54.75 -1.32 39.75
N ARG A 183 55.90 -1.53 39.08
CA ARG A 183 55.94 -1.66 37.61
C ARG A 183 55.08 -2.83 37.12
N GLN A 184 55.18 -3.97 37.77
CA GLN A 184 54.39 -5.14 37.43
C GLN A 184 52.88 -4.87 37.59
N ARG A 185 52.46 -4.25 38.69
CA ARG A 185 51.05 -3.82 38.87
C ARG A 185 50.60 -2.82 37.80
N THR A 186 51.46 -1.89 37.43
CA THR A 186 51.16 -0.92 36.37
C THR A 186 51.01 -1.60 35.01
N ASP A 187 51.90 -2.55 34.68
CA ASP A 187 51.84 -3.31 33.44
C ASP A 187 50.58 -4.20 33.39
N GLU A 188 50.20 -4.79 34.52
CA GLU A 188 48.95 -5.54 34.68
C GLU A 188 47.71 -4.64 34.47
N LEU A 189 47.67 -3.47 35.11
CA LEU A 189 46.56 -2.51 34.94
C LEU A 189 46.45 -1.96 33.51
N LEU A 190 47.58 -1.76 32.81
CA LEU A 190 47.59 -1.32 31.41
C LEU A 190 47.14 -2.45 30.47
N ALA A 191 47.53 -3.70 30.75
CA ALA A 191 47.06 -4.86 30.00
C ALA A 191 45.53 -5.06 30.18
N ASP A 192 45.02 -4.92 31.41
CA ASP A 192 43.59 -4.98 31.71
C ASP A 192 42.81 -3.85 31.01
N PHE A 193 43.39 -2.64 30.97
CA PHE A 193 42.83 -1.50 30.25
C PHE A 193 42.74 -1.74 28.75
N GLU A 194 43.80 -2.24 28.11
CA GLU A 194 43.81 -2.58 26.69
C GLU A 194 42.81 -3.71 26.37
N ASP A 195 42.74 -4.75 27.20
CA ASP A 195 41.80 -5.86 27.02
C ASP A 195 40.35 -5.39 27.14
N ILE A 196 40.02 -4.56 28.13
CA ILE A 196 38.68 -3.99 28.28
C ILE A 196 38.32 -3.09 27.09
N LEU A 197 39.25 -2.28 26.57
CA LEU A 197 39.01 -1.48 25.36
C LEU A 197 38.71 -2.36 24.13
N LEU A 198 39.47 -3.44 23.94
CA LEU A 198 39.26 -4.43 22.88
C LEU A 198 37.88 -5.09 23.01
N GLN A 199 37.52 -5.54 24.22
CA GLN A 199 36.23 -6.16 24.50
C GLN A 199 35.05 -5.19 24.28
N ILE A 200 35.16 -3.94 24.71
CA ILE A 200 34.12 -2.93 24.48
C ILE A 200 33.95 -2.67 22.99
N ASN A 201 35.04 -2.49 22.25
CA ASN A 201 34.98 -2.20 20.82
C ASN A 201 34.40 -3.39 20.03
N GLY A 202 34.73 -4.63 20.42
CA GLY A 202 34.12 -5.84 19.87
C GLY A 202 32.62 -5.91 20.14
N ASP A 203 32.20 -5.68 21.38
CA ASP A 203 30.78 -5.70 21.76
C ASP A 203 29.99 -4.57 21.06
N ILE A 204 30.55 -3.36 20.95
CA ILE A 204 29.90 -2.23 20.25
C ILE A 204 29.66 -2.61 18.80
N ARG A 205 30.65 -3.17 18.09
CA ARG A 205 30.49 -3.60 16.69
C ARG A 205 29.41 -4.67 16.54
N ALA A 206 29.43 -5.69 17.40
CA ALA A 206 28.43 -6.76 17.38
C ALA A 206 27.01 -6.23 17.64
N LYS A 207 26.86 -5.23 18.51
CA LYS A 207 25.55 -4.63 18.81
C LYS A 207 25.11 -3.62 17.76
N GLU A 208 26.04 -2.90 17.13
CA GLU A 208 25.75 -2.04 15.98
C GLU A 208 25.10 -2.85 14.85
N GLU A 209 25.66 -4.01 14.48
CA GLU A 209 25.08 -4.89 13.45
C GLU A 209 23.63 -5.29 13.76
N ASN A 210 23.35 -5.65 15.02
CA ASN A 210 22.00 -5.99 15.46
C ASN A 210 21.04 -4.80 15.46
N LEU A 211 21.53 -3.60 15.78
CA LEU A 211 20.74 -2.37 15.87
C LEU A 211 20.46 -1.73 14.49
N TYR A 212 21.25 -2.05 13.47
CA TYR A 212 20.96 -1.67 12.08
C TYR A 212 19.81 -2.47 11.45
N SER A 213 19.37 -3.55 12.09
CA SER A 213 18.18 -4.28 11.64
C SER A 213 16.92 -3.39 11.72
N PRO A 214 15.94 -3.59 10.82
CA PRO A 214 14.67 -2.88 10.89
C PRO A 214 13.97 -3.20 12.21
N THR A 215 13.32 -2.18 12.78
CA THR A 215 12.57 -2.34 14.03
C THR A 215 11.38 -3.26 13.76
N PRO A 216 11.15 -4.29 14.57
CA PRO A 216 10.08 -5.25 14.34
C PRO A 216 8.72 -4.57 14.39
N VAL A 217 7.83 -4.99 13.49
CA VAL A 217 6.48 -4.46 13.33
C VAL A 217 5.47 -5.61 13.24
N GLY A 218 4.22 -5.36 13.60
CA GLY A 218 3.14 -6.34 13.42
C GLY A 218 3.33 -7.60 14.27
N ILE A 219 3.22 -8.76 13.65
CA ILE A 219 3.32 -10.09 14.29
C ILE A 219 4.70 -10.34 14.89
N GLN A 220 5.76 -9.78 14.30
CA GLN A 220 7.13 -9.89 14.81
C GLN A 220 7.25 -9.35 16.26
N ILE A 221 6.38 -8.43 16.64
CA ILE A 221 6.32 -7.87 18.00
C ILE A 221 5.83 -8.90 19.01
N GLU A 222 4.96 -9.83 18.62
CA GLU A 222 4.39 -10.85 19.52
C GLU A 222 5.39 -11.93 19.89
N HIS A 223 6.34 -12.20 19.01
CA HIS A 223 7.43 -13.13 19.27
C HIS A 223 8.49 -12.53 20.21
N LEU A 224 8.45 -11.22 20.46
CA LEU A 224 9.35 -10.57 21.40
C LEU A 224 8.81 -10.64 22.83
N PRO A 225 9.68 -10.89 23.83
CA PRO A 225 9.31 -10.76 25.22
C PRO A 225 8.73 -9.37 25.52
N ASN A 226 7.69 -9.29 26.34
CA ASN A 226 7.07 -8.03 26.73
C ASN A 226 8.08 -7.04 27.35
N GLU A 227 9.09 -7.56 28.04
CA GLU A 227 10.14 -6.75 28.67
C GLU A 227 11.36 -6.49 27.78
N PHE A 228 11.34 -6.94 26.52
CA PHE A 228 12.43 -6.69 25.58
C PHE A 228 12.61 -5.18 25.35
N SER A 229 13.86 -4.74 25.41
CA SER A 229 14.30 -3.39 25.12
C SER A 229 15.73 -3.45 24.58
N TYR A 230 15.99 -2.66 23.53
CA TYR A 230 17.32 -2.51 22.96
C TYR A 230 18.30 -1.95 24.00
N ASN A 231 17.87 -1.03 24.87
CA ASN A 231 18.69 -0.57 25.99
C ASN A 231 19.06 -1.68 26.98
N ARG A 232 18.16 -2.65 27.24
CA ARG A 232 18.51 -3.81 28.08
C ARG A 232 19.63 -4.66 27.48
N THR A 233 19.69 -4.77 26.15
CA THR A 233 20.80 -5.48 25.48
C THR A 233 22.15 -4.77 25.66
N LEU A 234 22.15 -3.46 25.94
CA LEU A 234 23.35 -2.65 26.16
C LEU A 234 23.90 -2.77 27.60
N ILE A 235 23.22 -3.43 28.54
CA ILE A 235 23.64 -3.50 29.94
C ILE A 235 25.04 -4.13 30.09
N SER A 236 25.37 -5.18 29.32
CA SER A 236 26.69 -5.81 29.41
C SER A 236 27.83 -4.89 28.99
N THR A 237 27.62 -4.09 27.94
CA THR A 237 28.58 -3.10 27.43
C THR A 237 28.70 -1.92 28.38
N HIS A 238 27.59 -1.52 28.98
CA HIS A 238 27.59 -0.45 29.98
C HIS A 238 28.48 -0.82 31.16
N ARG A 239 28.34 -2.04 31.70
CA ARG A 239 29.19 -2.54 32.80
C ARG A 239 30.68 -2.57 32.46
N LYS A 240 31.03 -2.93 31.22
CA LYS A 240 32.43 -2.90 30.75
C LYS A 240 32.97 -1.48 30.65
N ILE A 241 32.14 -0.53 30.22
CA ILE A 241 32.48 0.90 30.17
C ILE A 241 32.63 1.47 31.59
N ASP A 242 31.78 1.06 32.53
CA ASP A 242 31.92 1.44 33.93
C ASP A 242 33.25 0.90 34.50
N ALA A 243 33.60 -0.36 34.20
CA ALA A 243 34.89 -0.95 34.59
C ALA A 243 36.09 -0.21 33.97
N LEU A 244 35.99 0.22 32.71
CA LEU A 244 37.00 1.07 32.07
C LEU A 244 37.16 2.41 32.81
N GLN A 245 36.03 3.04 33.16
CA GLN A 245 36.02 4.31 33.91
C GLN A 245 36.55 4.16 35.34
N GLU A 246 36.39 2.99 35.96
CA GLU A 246 36.98 2.67 37.27
C GLU A 246 38.49 2.38 37.22
N LEU A 247 39.00 1.86 36.10
CA LEU A 247 40.44 1.60 35.91
C LEU A 247 41.27 2.86 35.63
N ILE A 248 40.72 3.81 34.87
CA ILE A 248 41.41 5.09 34.57
C ILE A 248 41.95 5.80 35.83
N PRO A 249 41.18 5.98 36.92
CA PRO A 249 41.70 6.61 38.14
C PRO A 249 42.72 5.73 38.89
N GLN A 250 42.62 4.40 38.83
CA GLN A 250 43.60 3.49 39.44
C GLN A 250 44.95 3.57 38.72
N ILE A 251 44.93 3.57 37.40
CA ILE A 251 46.12 3.78 36.55
C ILE A 251 46.73 5.15 36.82
N ARG A 252 45.90 6.19 36.96
CA ARG A 252 46.34 7.54 37.34
C ARG A 252 47.01 7.58 38.71
N GLN A 253 46.51 6.82 39.67
CA GLN A 253 47.07 6.74 41.02
C GLN A 253 48.45 6.08 41.04
N GLU A 254 48.66 5.02 40.25
CA GLU A 254 49.92 4.28 40.19
C GLU A 254 50.98 4.97 39.30
N LEU A 255 50.59 5.57 38.17
CA LEU A 255 51.51 6.24 37.25
C LEU A 255 51.71 7.73 37.54
N GLY A 256 50.78 8.41 38.21
CA GLY A 256 50.91 9.81 38.63
C GLY A 256 51.49 10.74 37.56
N THR A 257 52.72 11.23 37.78
CA THR A 257 53.45 12.16 36.88
C THR A 257 54.11 11.50 35.66
N TYR A 258 54.15 10.17 35.59
CA TYR A 258 54.73 9.41 34.47
C TYR A 258 53.76 9.22 33.30
N LEU A 259 52.47 9.52 33.51
CA LEU A 259 51.48 9.64 32.44
C LEU A 259 51.76 10.89 31.59
N ILE A 260 52.17 10.68 30.35
CA ILE A 260 52.44 11.76 29.37
C ILE A 260 51.13 12.45 28.97
N GLN A 261 50.00 11.75 29.04
CA GLN A 261 48.69 12.23 28.64
C GLN A 261 47.61 11.65 29.56
N ASP A 262 46.57 12.43 29.87
CA ASP A 262 45.44 11.95 30.67
C ASP A 262 44.61 10.97 29.81
N LEU A 263 44.46 9.74 30.29
CA LEU A 263 43.81 8.63 29.59
C LEU A 263 42.35 8.94 29.21
N ASN A 264 41.70 9.88 29.89
CA ASN A 264 40.38 10.38 29.49
C ASN A 264 40.38 11.08 28.12
N TYR A 265 41.53 11.59 27.69
CA TYR A 265 41.74 12.23 26.38
C TYR A 265 42.51 11.33 25.41
N ASP A 266 42.72 10.06 25.76
CA ASP A 266 43.27 9.09 24.82
C ASP A 266 42.31 8.99 23.61
N PRO A 267 42.82 9.10 22.37
CA PRO A 267 41.98 9.07 21.18
C PRO A 267 41.15 7.79 21.05
N SER A 268 41.64 6.65 21.56
CA SER A 268 40.94 5.36 21.53
C SER A 268 39.78 5.34 22.51
N VAL A 269 40.00 5.86 23.73
CA VAL A 269 38.94 6.02 24.74
C VAL A 269 37.88 6.99 24.24
N LEU A 270 38.29 8.13 23.68
CA LEU A 270 37.37 9.14 23.16
C LEU A 270 36.52 8.59 22.00
N ASP A 271 37.13 7.83 21.08
CA ASP A 271 36.43 7.16 19.98
C ASP A 271 35.40 6.14 20.50
N ILE A 272 35.77 5.31 21.48
CA ILE A 272 34.87 4.34 22.11
C ILE A 272 33.71 5.03 22.84
N MET A 273 33.98 6.10 23.60
CA MET A 273 32.93 6.86 24.30
C MET A 273 31.98 7.55 23.33
N ASN A 274 32.49 8.08 22.21
CA ASN A 274 31.66 8.66 21.15
C ASN A 274 30.78 7.62 20.45
N LYS A 275 31.33 6.45 20.13
CA LYS A 275 30.57 5.33 19.57
C LYS A 275 29.51 4.82 20.54
N TRP A 276 29.87 4.69 21.82
CA TRP A 276 28.93 4.30 22.87
C TRP A 276 27.76 5.29 23.00
N SER A 277 28.02 6.59 23.02
CA SER A 277 26.96 7.61 23.08
C SER A 277 26.01 7.53 21.86
N ARG A 278 26.56 7.32 20.66
CA ARG A 278 25.76 7.08 19.45
C ARG A 278 24.93 5.80 19.55
N LEU A 279 25.50 4.74 20.10
CA LEU A 279 24.82 3.47 20.27
C LEU A 279 23.65 3.59 21.26
N GLN A 280 23.86 4.29 22.38
CA GLN A 280 22.81 4.55 23.38
C GLN A 280 21.66 5.38 22.81
N THR A 281 21.97 6.47 22.09
CA THR A 281 20.94 7.30 21.44
C THR A 281 20.16 6.51 20.40
N LEU A 282 20.84 5.69 19.59
CA LEU A 282 20.19 4.82 18.62
C LEU A 282 19.29 3.77 19.29
N ALA A 283 19.76 3.11 20.35
CA ALA A 283 18.96 2.14 21.11
C ALA A 283 17.73 2.79 21.76
N SER A 284 17.86 4.01 22.29
CA SER A 284 16.72 4.79 22.82
C SER A 284 15.69 5.09 21.75
N ASN A 285 16.12 5.57 20.58
CA ASN A 285 15.22 5.85 19.45
C ASN A 285 14.50 4.58 18.98
N LYS A 286 15.21 3.45 18.93
CA LYS A 286 14.64 2.14 18.59
C LYS A 286 13.64 1.65 19.62
N ASP A 287 13.88 1.87 20.92
CA ASP A 287 12.93 1.53 21.99
C ASP A 287 11.65 2.38 21.93
N GLU A 288 11.78 3.68 21.61
CA GLU A 288 10.63 4.55 21.37
C GLU A 288 9.82 4.09 20.15
N GLU A 289 10.51 3.73 19.06
CA GLU A 289 9.89 3.18 17.86
C GLU A 289 9.19 1.84 18.13
N LEU A 290 9.84 0.93 18.84
CA LEU A 290 9.25 -0.34 19.24
C LEU A 290 7.99 -0.15 20.10
N THR A 291 8.02 0.82 21.02
CA THR A 291 6.88 1.15 21.88
C THR A 291 5.71 1.70 21.05
N ARG A 292 6.00 2.58 20.07
CA ARG A 292 5.00 3.09 19.14
C ARG A 292 4.40 1.97 18.29
N ASN A 293 5.25 1.09 17.74
CA ASN A 293 4.81 -0.04 16.92
C ASN A 293 3.95 -1.01 17.74
N ARG A 294 4.31 -1.27 19.01
CA ARG A 294 3.49 -2.06 19.95
C ARG A 294 2.11 -1.46 20.16
N GLN A 295 2.03 -0.14 20.31
CA GLN A 295 0.76 0.54 20.50
C GLN A 295 -0.10 0.48 19.23
N GLN A 296 0.48 0.79 18.07
CA GLN A 296 -0.21 0.69 16.78
C GLN A 296 -0.72 -0.74 16.52
N TRP A 297 0.05 -1.76 16.86
CA TRP A 297 -0.35 -3.16 16.71
C TRP A 297 -1.53 -3.53 17.60
N LYS A 298 -1.53 -3.07 18.87
CA LYS A 298 -2.67 -3.26 19.78
C LYS A 298 -3.92 -2.57 19.27
N ASP A 299 -3.78 -1.33 18.77
CA ASP A 299 -4.89 -0.56 18.22
C ASP A 299 -5.45 -1.22 16.96
N PHE A 300 -4.58 -1.73 16.09
CA PHE A 300 -4.98 -2.53 14.92
C PHE A 300 -5.77 -3.77 15.30
N LYS A 301 -5.28 -4.59 16.25
CA LYS A 301 -6.01 -5.78 16.72
C LYS A 301 -7.40 -5.43 17.25
N ARG A 302 -7.49 -4.38 18.07
CA ARG A 302 -8.77 -3.91 18.61
C ARG A 302 -9.72 -3.47 17.51
N GLN A 303 -9.22 -2.77 16.49
CA GLN A 303 -10.04 -2.37 15.34
C GLN A 303 -10.49 -3.58 14.51
N LEU A 304 -9.62 -4.57 14.31
CA LEU A 304 -9.95 -5.80 13.61
C LEU A 304 -11.08 -6.57 14.34
N ASP A 305 -11.00 -6.69 15.66
CA ASP A 305 -12.06 -7.32 16.47
C ASP A 305 -13.37 -6.54 16.38
N ASN A 306 -13.32 -5.21 16.43
CA ASN A 306 -14.50 -4.36 16.26
C ASN A 306 -15.12 -4.52 14.86
N LEU A 307 -14.30 -4.65 13.82
CA LEU A 307 -14.77 -4.88 12.46
C LEU A 307 -15.48 -6.24 12.33
N GLU A 308 -14.95 -7.29 12.95
CA GLU A 308 -15.59 -8.60 12.93
C GLU A 308 -16.93 -8.59 13.67
N GLN A 309 -17.00 -7.92 14.82
CA GLN A 309 -18.25 -7.75 15.55
C GLN A 309 -19.27 -6.94 14.74
N ALA A 310 -18.84 -5.84 14.11
CA ALA A 310 -19.71 -5.02 13.27
C ALA A 310 -20.20 -5.79 12.02
N ALA A 311 -19.33 -6.56 11.38
CA ALA A 311 -19.69 -7.43 10.27
C ALA A 311 -20.79 -8.42 10.69
N GLN A 312 -20.61 -9.10 11.82
CA GLN A 312 -21.56 -10.08 12.33
C GLN A 312 -22.92 -9.43 12.68
N GLN A 313 -22.91 -8.24 13.28
CA GLN A 313 -24.13 -7.51 13.61
C GLN A 313 -24.92 -7.11 12.35
N ILE A 314 -24.24 -6.62 11.31
CA ILE A 314 -24.91 -6.22 10.06
C ILE A 314 -25.43 -7.44 9.29
N THR A 315 -24.71 -8.56 9.28
CA THR A 315 -25.20 -9.82 8.68
C THR A 315 -26.45 -10.33 9.39
N ASN A 316 -26.40 -10.45 10.72
CA ASN A 316 -27.54 -10.93 11.51
C ASN A 316 -28.78 -10.02 11.36
N GLN A 317 -28.60 -8.70 11.27
CA GLN A 317 -29.72 -7.76 11.07
C GLN A 317 -30.34 -7.85 9.67
N ASN A 318 -29.54 -8.09 8.63
CA ASN A 318 -30.03 -8.23 7.27
C ASN A 318 -30.85 -9.51 7.06
N ASP A 319 -30.47 -10.61 7.70
CA ASP A 319 -31.21 -11.88 7.61
C ASP A 319 -32.58 -11.81 8.31
N HIS A 320 -32.73 -10.91 9.30
CA HIS A 320 -33.99 -10.66 10.01
C HIS A 320 -34.85 -9.52 9.40
N SER A 321 -34.39 -8.84 8.34
CA SER A 321 -35.00 -7.61 7.81
C SER A 321 -36.01 -7.78 6.65
N LEU A 322 -36.66 -8.95 6.53
CA LEU A 322 -37.75 -9.14 5.56
C LEU A 322 -39.02 -8.33 5.87
N SER A 323 -39.11 -7.69 7.04
CA SER A 323 -40.25 -6.83 7.40
C SER A 323 -39.84 -5.71 8.36
N ARG A 324 -39.44 -4.53 7.87
CA ARG A 324 -39.46 -3.30 8.69
C ARG A 324 -39.32 -2.00 7.89
N THR A 325 -39.91 -0.97 8.49
CA THR A 325 -40.19 0.40 8.03
C THR A 325 -38.97 1.18 7.52
N SER A 326 -39.21 2.26 6.77
CA SER A 326 -38.18 3.14 6.18
C SER A 326 -37.16 3.70 7.17
N HIS A 327 -37.53 3.85 8.46
CA HIS A 327 -36.61 4.27 9.53
C HIS A 327 -35.57 3.19 9.84
N SER A 328 -35.96 1.90 9.85
CA SER A 328 -35.03 0.79 10.06
C SER A 328 -33.99 0.68 8.94
N LYS A 329 -34.33 1.09 7.71
CA LYS A 329 -33.42 1.11 6.56
C LYS A 329 -32.43 2.28 6.60
N HIS A 330 -32.80 3.40 7.22
CA HIS A 330 -31.90 4.53 7.40
C HIS A 330 -30.80 4.18 8.43
N ASP A 331 -31.18 3.57 9.54
CA ASP A 331 -30.24 3.15 10.59
C ASP A 331 -29.23 2.10 10.11
N THR A 332 -29.66 1.13 9.28
CA THR A 332 -28.75 0.14 8.68
C THR A 332 -27.74 0.78 7.72
N ASN A 333 -28.15 1.83 6.98
CA ASN A 333 -27.26 2.54 6.07
C ASN A 333 -26.25 3.42 6.82
N GLN A 334 -26.65 4.06 7.92
CA GLN A 334 -25.72 4.81 8.77
C GLN A 334 -24.64 3.88 9.36
N ARG A 335 -25.04 2.73 9.90
CA ARG A 335 -24.10 1.72 10.42
C ARG A 335 -23.16 1.17 9.34
N LEU A 336 -23.65 1.01 8.10
CA LEU A 336 -22.82 0.57 6.98
C LEU A 336 -21.75 1.63 6.61
N ASN A 337 -22.08 2.92 6.71
CA ASN A 337 -21.11 4.00 6.51
C ASN A 337 -20.06 4.03 7.63
N GLU A 338 -20.47 3.90 8.89
CA GLU A 338 -19.57 3.79 10.05
C GLU A 338 -18.65 2.57 9.95
N PHE A 339 -19.18 1.46 9.42
CA PHE A 339 -18.40 0.25 9.17
C PHE A 339 -17.37 0.45 8.03
N GLN A 340 -17.74 1.17 6.96
CA GLN A 340 -16.82 1.52 5.88
C GLN A 340 -15.70 2.47 6.32
N THR A 341 -15.97 3.42 7.22
CA THR A 341 -14.94 4.32 7.75
C THR A 341 -13.95 3.56 8.64
N LEU A 342 -14.45 2.65 9.49
CA LEU A 342 -13.60 1.76 10.28
C LEU A 342 -12.73 0.87 9.38
N LEU A 343 -13.29 0.26 8.34
CA LEU A 343 -12.55 -0.60 7.42
C LEU A 343 -11.40 0.16 6.74
N LYS A 344 -11.65 1.40 6.29
CA LYS A 344 -10.62 2.25 5.69
C LYS A 344 -9.49 2.56 6.69
N SER A 345 -9.84 2.96 7.91
CA SER A 345 -8.85 3.25 8.95
C SER A 345 -8.01 2.01 9.31
N THR A 346 -8.62 0.83 9.36
CA THR A 346 -7.89 -0.41 9.63
C THR A 346 -7.00 -0.84 8.48
N ASN A 347 -7.42 -0.63 7.23
CA ASN A 347 -6.59 -0.87 6.05
C ASN A 347 -5.38 0.08 5.99
N GLU A 348 -5.54 1.35 6.38
CA GLU A 348 -4.42 2.30 6.50
C GLU A 348 -3.40 1.83 7.54
N LEU A 349 -3.85 1.29 8.68
CA LEU A 349 -2.97 0.69 9.66
C LEU A 349 -2.30 -0.59 9.12
N ALA A 350 -3.03 -1.42 8.38
CA ALA A 350 -2.51 -2.67 7.82
C ALA A 350 -1.33 -2.45 6.85
N ILE A 351 -1.37 -1.40 6.04
CA ILE A 351 -0.30 -1.04 5.10
C ILE A 351 1.06 -0.84 5.82
N ASN A 352 1.04 -0.36 7.07
CA ASN A 352 2.25 -0.08 7.84
C ASN A 352 2.93 -1.34 8.39
N PHE A 353 2.22 -2.47 8.47
CA PHE A 353 2.74 -3.68 9.11
C PHE A 353 3.46 -4.63 8.16
N ASN A 354 3.26 -4.50 6.83
CA ASN A 354 3.83 -5.29 5.74
C ASN A 354 4.82 -6.40 6.19
N ASP A 355 4.25 -7.50 6.69
CA ASP A 355 5.00 -8.64 7.23
C ASP A 355 4.75 -9.86 6.34
N ASN A 356 5.80 -10.56 5.92
CA ASN A 356 5.67 -11.75 5.06
C ASN A 356 5.34 -13.02 5.87
N SER A 357 4.88 -12.88 7.11
CA SER A 357 4.59 -14.01 7.99
C SER A 357 3.28 -14.72 7.59
N ASN A 358 3.23 -16.04 7.80
CA ASN A 358 2.04 -16.85 7.52
C ASN A 358 0.81 -16.37 8.31
N GLU A 359 1.03 -15.86 9.53
CA GLU A 359 -0.01 -15.27 10.35
C GLU A 359 -0.55 -13.96 9.76
N TRP A 360 0.31 -13.15 9.11
CA TRP A 360 -0.12 -11.94 8.43
C TRP A 360 -1.00 -12.25 7.22
N ILE A 361 -0.64 -13.28 6.45
CA ILE A 361 -1.44 -13.77 5.32
C ILE A 361 -2.85 -14.17 5.80
N LEU A 362 -2.97 -14.78 6.98
CA LEU A 362 -4.27 -15.12 7.56
C LEU A 362 -5.08 -13.88 7.95
N ILE A 363 -4.43 -12.86 8.52
CA ILE A 363 -5.06 -11.57 8.85
C ILE A 363 -5.49 -10.84 7.57
N GLU A 364 -4.66 -10.84 6.54
CA GLU A 364 -4.95 -10.25 5.23
C GLU A 364 -6.15 -10.93 4.58
N HIS A 365 -6.22 -12.27 4.61
CA HIS A 365 -7.38 -13.00 4.13
C HIS A 365 -8.65 -12.70 4.93
N ARG A 366 -8.55 -12.53 6.26
CA ARG A 366 -9.69 -12.09 7.10
C ARG A 366 -10.16 -10.69 6.71
N LEU A 367 -9.25 -9.74 6.56
CA LEU A 367 -9.56 -8.38 6.10
C LEU A 367 -10.21 -8.38 4.72
N GLN A 368 -9.68 -9.16 3.77
CA GLN A 368 -10.26 -9.31 2.45
C GLN A 368 -11.67 -9.89 2.50
N SER A 369 -11.90 -10.93 3.31
CA SER A 369 -13.22 -11.51 3.51
C SER A 369 -14.23 -10.50 4.08
N ILE A 370 -13.81 -9.66 5.03
CA ILE A 370 -14.64 -8.58 5.58
C ILE A 370 -14.92 -7.53 4.50
N GLN A 371 -13.91 -7.16 3.70
CA GLN A 371 -14.05 -6.20 2.62
C GLN A 371 -15.01 -6.68 1.53
N ASP A 372 -14.95 -7.96 1.15
CA ASP A 372 -15.87 -8.58 0.20
C ASP A 372 -17.31 -8.57 0.74
N LYS A 373 -17.49 -8.87 2.03
CA LYS A 373 -18.80 -8.77 2.70
C LYS A 373 -19.34 -7.34 2.69
N VAL A 374 -18.50 -6.33 2.97
CA VAL A 374 -18.88 -4.91 2.90
C VAL A 374 -19.31 -4.53 1.50
N GLN A 375 -18.56 -4.94 0.47
CA GLN A 375 -18.90 -4.65 -0.92
C GLN A 375 -20.24 -5.29 -1.30
N LEU A 376 -20.47 -6.55 -0.91
CA LEU A 376 -21.73 -7.23 -1.17
C LEU A 376 -22.92 -6.54 -0.49
N LEU A 377 -22.76 -6.11 0.77
CA LEU A 377 -23.77 -5.37 1.50
C LEU A 377 -24.01 -3.96 0.93
N SER A 378 -22.95 -3.28 0.48
CA SER A 378 -23.02 -1.99 -0.19
C SER A 378 -23.70 -2.08 -1.55
N ASN A 379 -23.47 -3.16 -2.30
CA ASN A 379 -24.16 -3.42 -3.55
C ASN A 379 -25.64 -3.71 -3.29
N LYS A 380 -25.96 -4.53 -2.29
CA LYS A 380 -27.34 -4.81 -1.90
C LYS A 380 -28.09 -3.53 -1.49
N SER A 381 -27.44 -2.61 -0.78
CA SER A 381 -28.04 -1.32 -0.41
C SER A 381 -28.18 -0.36 -1.59
N THR A 382 -27.26 -0.33 -2.56
CA THR A 382 -27.40 0.47 -3.78
C THR A 382 -28.48 -0.08 -4.70
N TYR A 383 -28.63 -1.40 -4.84
CA TYR A 383 -29.76 -2.01 -5.55
C TYR A 383 -31.10 -1.62 -4.89
N GLN A 384 -31.21 -1.70 -3.57
CA GLN A 384 -32.39 -1.22 -2.84
C GLN A 384 -32.62 0.30 -3.00
N ARG A 385 -31.56 1.10 -3.11
CA ARG A 385 -31.64 2.56 -3.31
C ARG A 385 -32.07 2.92 -4.73
N CYS A 386 -31.68 2.11 -5.72
CA CYS A 386 -32.14 2.23 -7.11
C CYS A 386 -33.60 1.78 -7.26
N GLU A 387 -34.02 0.71 -6.57
CA GLU A 387 -35.43 0.30 -6.49
C GLU A 387 -36.33 1.40 -5.90
N ILE A 388 -35.87 2.10 -4.86
CA ILE A 388 -36.65 3.17 -4.20
C ILE A 388 -36.74 4.44 -5.07
N LYS A 389 -35.75 4.73 -5.91
CA LYS A 389 -35.81 5.92 -6.81
C LYS A 389 -36.61 5.67 -8.09
N ILE A 390 -36.72 4.44 -8.57
CA ILE A 390 -37.39 4.14 -9.84
C ILE A 390 -38.91 3.93 -9.69
N ASN A 391 -39.44 3.63 -8.49
CA ASN A 391 -40.82 3.12 -8.36
C ASN A 391 -41.95 3.99 -7.72
N PRO A 392 -41.77 5.23 -7.22
CA PRO A 392 -42.93 6.05 -6.83
C PRO A 392 -43.60 6.74 -8.03
N ASN A 393 -42.83 7.09 -9.08
CA ASN A 393 -43.34 7.87 -10.19
C ASN A 393 -44.14 7.02 -11.20
N LEU A 394 -43.65 5.83 -11.54
CA LEU A 394 -44.33 4.91 -12.48
C LEU A 394 -45.68 4.41 -11.95
N LYS A 395 -45.75 4.02 -10.67
CA LYS A 395 -47.00 3.59 -10.04
C LYS A 395 -48.03 4.73 -10.00
N HIS A 396 -47.59 5.95 -9.72
CA HIS A 396 -48.45 7.14 -9.75
C HIS A 396 -48.94 7.43 -11.19
N GLU A 397 -48.05 7.34 -12.18
CA GLU A 397 -48.37 7.56 -13.60
C GLU A 397 -49.39 6.53 -14.12
N VAL A 398 -49.26 5.24 -13.75
CA VAL A 398 -50.23 4.17 -14.08
C VAL A 398 -51.59 4.41 -13.42
N LEU A 399 -51.61 4.81 -12.14
CA LEU A 399 -52.86 5.14 -11.44
C LEU A 399 -53.55 6.37 -12.04
N GLU A 400 -52.78 7.40 -12.42
CA GLU A 400 -53.32 8.60 -13.05
C GLU A 400 -53.94 8.28 -14.41
N ILE A 401 -53.27 7.46 -15.24
CA ILE A 401 -53.79 6.98 -16.52
C ILE A 401 -55.09 6.19 -16.30
N SER A 402 -55.12 5.30 -15.30
CA SER A 402 -56.33 4.54 -14.97
C SER A 402 -57.50 5.46 -14.58
N CYS A 403 -57.27 6.46 -13.72
CA CYS A 403 -58.29 7.42 -13.30
C CYS A 403 -58.81 8.27 -14.48
N GLN A 404 -57.92 8.68 -15.40
CA GLN A 404 -58.31 9.42 -16.60
C GLN A 404 -59.17 8.54 -17.53
N LEU A 405 -58.84 7.26 -17.65
CA LEU A 405 -59.64 6.30 -18.42
C LEU A 405 -61.02 6.07 -17.78
N ASP A 406 -61.10 5.95 -16.44
CA ASP A 406 -62.37 5.87 -15.70
C ASP A 406 -63.26 7.09 -15.97
N HIS A 407 -62.67 8.30 -15.99
CA HIS A 407 -63.39 9.52 -16.26
C HIS A 407 -63.96 9.58 -17.68
N LEU A 408 -63.14 9.25 -18.68
CA LEU A 408 -63.56 9.21 -20.08
C LEU A 408 -64.64 8.14 -20.31
N GLU A 409 -64.55 7.01 -19.61
CA GLU A 409 -65.55 5.96 -19.70
C GLU A 409 -66.89 6.43 -19.16
N LEU A 410 -66.89 7.11 -18.01
CA LEU A 410 -68.10 7.69 -17.43
C LEU A 410 -68.71 8.76 -18.35
N LEU A 411 -67.88 9.60 -18.97
CA LEU A 411 -68.34 10.58 -19.95
C LEU A 411 -68.94 9.91 -21.19
N ALA A 412 -68.31 8.88 -21.73
CA ALA A 412 -68.81 8.15 -22.89
C ALA A 412 -70.15 7.45 -22.60
N HIS A 413 -70.28 6.78 -21.45
CA HIS A 413 -71.54 6.15 -21.02
C HIS A 413 -72.64 7.19 -20.72
N SER A 414 -72.29 8.40 -20.27
CA SER A 414 -73.28 9.47 -20.09
C SER A 414 -73.88 10.00 -21.40
N LEU A 415 -73.25 9.68 -22.53
CA LEU A 415 -73.71 10.01 -23.88
C LEU A 415 -74.49 8.87 -24.54
N GLU A 416 -74.51 7.69 -23.93
CA GLU A 416 -75.35 6.56 -24.34
C GLU A 416 -76.80 6.71 -23.83
N PRO A 417 -77.81 6.21 -24.57
CA PRO A 417 -77.71 5.67 -25.92
C PRO A 417 -77.73 6.76 -27.00
N VAL A 418 -77.05 6.49 -28.12
CA VAL A 418 -77.35 7.13 -29.40
C VAL A 418 -78.67 6.54 -29.87
N ASP A 419 -79.77 7.27 -29.70
CA ASP A 419 -81.10 6.83 -30.13
C ASP A 419 -81.25 7.12 -31.63
N ASP A 420 -81.43 6.08 -32.42
CA ASP A 420 -81.63 6.15 -33.88
C ASP A 420 -82.87 6.99 -34.26
N ASN A 421 -83.78 7.25 -33.32
CA ASN A 421 -84.99 8.06 -33.51
C ASN A 421 -84.86 9.52 -33.02
N GLU A 422 -83.70 9.95 -32.53
CA GLU A 422 -83.51 11.29 -31.97
C GLU A 422 -83.50 12.36 -33.09
N MET A 423 -84.67 12.95 -33.38
CA MET A 423 -84.83 13.97 -34.45
C MET A 423 -84.15 15.32 -34.17
N ASN A 424 -83.63 15.54 -32.96
CA ASN A 424 -83.03 16.83 -32.59
C ASN A 424 -81.56 16.91 -33.04
N GLN A 425 -81.36 17.45 -34.24
CA GLN A 425 -80.03 17.62 -34.83
C GLN A 425 -79.03 18.39 -33.95
N THR A 426 -79.50 19.33 -33.13
CA THR A 426 -78.62 20.11 -32.24
C THR A 426 -78.05 19.22 -31.13
N ILE A 427 -78.84 18.28 -30.62
CA ILE A 427 -78.40 17.31 -29.62
C ILE A 427 -77.43 16.31 -30.25
N ASN A 428 -77.73 15.80 -31.45
CA ASN A 428 -76.84 14.88 -32.17
C ASN A 428 -75.50 15.52 -32.56
N ARG A 429 -75.49 16.78 -32.99
CA ARG A 429 -74.24 17.54 -33.23
C ARG A 429 -73.45 17.76 -31.94
N THR A 430 -74.14 18.01 -30.82
CA THR A 430 -73.49 18.15 -29.51
C THR A 430 -72.90 16.82 -29.04
N LYS A 431 -73.61 15.70 -29.21
CA LYS A 431 -73.12 14.34 -28.92
C LYS A 431 -71.90 14.01 -29.81
N LEU A 432 -71.97 14.32 -31.11
CA LEU A 432 -70.86 14.13 -32.06
C LEU A 432 -69.60 14.88 -31.60
N HIS A 433 -69.69 16.17 -31.32
CA HIS A 433 -68.55 16.95 -30.84
C HIS A 433 -67.97 16.43 -29.52
N ARG A 434 -68.81 15.92 -28.61
CA ARG A 434 -68.35 15.33 -27.35
C ARG A 434 -67.65 13.99 -27.58
N PHE A 435 -68.16 13.14 -28.47
CA PHE A 435 -67.48 11.88 -28.83
C PHE A 435 -66.17 12.12 -29.58
N ILE A 436 -66.06 13.16 -30.42
CA ILE A 436 -64.79 13.55 -31.06
C ILE A 436 -63.77 13.94 -30.00
N ARG A 437 -64.17 14.76 -29.02
CA ARG A 437 -63.28 15.15 -27.92
C ARG A 437 -62.83 13.96 -27.07
N ILE A 438 -63.74 13.03 -26.76
CA ILE A 438 -63.40 11.78 -26.06
C ILE A 438 -62.44 10.93 -26.89
N HIS A 439 -62.63 10.87 -28.21
CA HIS A 439 -61.72 10.16 -29.11
C HIS A 439 -60.31 10.74 -29.06
N ASP A 440 -60.17 12.07 -29.19
CA ASP A 440 -58.89 12.76 -29.14
C ASP A 440 -58.18 12.56 -27.78
N ASP A 441 -58.92 12.66 -26.67
CA ASP A 441 -58.39 12.42 -25.33
C ASP A 441 -57.92 10.96 -25.15
N LEU A 442 -58.59 9.98 -25.78
CA LEU A 442 -58.15 8.58 -25.81
C LEU A 442 -56.89 8.36 -26.66
N GLU A 443 -56.65 9.17 -27.69
CA GLU A 443 -55.41 9.10 -28.49
C GLU A 443 -54.21 9.61 -27.70
N ILE A 444 -54.39 10.72 -26.98
CA ILE A 444 -53.38 11.28 -26.07
C ILE A 444 -53.02 10.27 -24.97
N LEU A 445 -54.01 9.59 -24.40
CA LEU A 445 -53.78 8.52 -23.41
C LEU A 445 -53.03 7.33 -24.01
N ASN A 446 -53.33 6.95 -25.25
CA ASN A 446 -52.64 5.86 -25.94
C ASN A 446 -51.14 6.15 -26.11
N GLU A 447 -50.78 7.36 -26.53
CA GLU A 447 -49.37 7.78 -26.65
C GLU A 447 -48.65 7.73 -25.30
N ARG A 448 -49.31 8.18 -24.22
CA ARG A 448 -48.75 8.12 -22.86
C ARG A 448 -48.52 6.68 -22.40
N ILE A 449 -49.44 5.75 -22.68
CA ILE A 449 -49.28 4.33 -22.31
C ILE A 449 -48.13 3.68 -23.07
N VAL A 450 -47.96 3.97 -24.36
CA VAL A 450 -46.83 3.47 -25.16
C VAL A 450 -45.50 3.96 -24.58
N LEU A 451 -45.39 5.25 -24.24
CA LEU A 451 -44.20 5.82 -23.59
C LEU A 451 -43.88 5.20 -22.23
N VAL A 452 -44.90 4.77 -21.47
CA VAL A 452 -44.71 4.06 -20.20
C VAL A 452 -44.32 2.60 -20.42
N SER A 453 -44.87 1.95 -21.44
CA SER A 453 -44.60 0.55 -21.79
C SER A 453 -43.20 0.32 -22.38
N ASP A 454 -42.64 1.29 -23.10
CA ASP A 454 -41.31 1.19 -23.72
C ASP A 454 -40.14 1.41 -22.74
N ARG A 455 -40.43 1.77 -21.47
CA ARG A 455 -39.39 1.93 -20.45
C ARG A 455 -38.86 0.55 -20.03
N PRO A 456 -37.53 0.31 -20.06
CA PRO A 456 -36.97 -1.00 -19.74
C PRO A 456 -37.17 -1.34 -18.25
N LEU A 457 -38.13 -2.22 -17.97
CA LEU A 457 -38.35 -2.82 -16.65
C LEU A 457 -37.51 -4.12 -16.56
N SER A 458 -36.45 -4.12 -15.73
CA SER A 458 -35.71 -5.35 -15.38
C SER A 458 -36.60 -6.27 -14.54
N PRO A 459 -36.73 -7.57 -14.84
CA PRO A 459 -37.76 -8.41 -14.23
C PRO A 459 -37.25 -9.05 -12.93
N ILE A 460 -37.37 -8.37 -11.78
CA ILE A 460 -36.92 -8.96 -10.51
C ILE A 460 -37.91 -8.75 -9.34
N SER A 461 -38.87 -7.82 -9.41
CA SER A 461 -39.81 -7.56 -8.31
C SER A 461 -41.26 -7.95 -8.62
N ASP A 462 -41.94 -8.58 -7.66
CA ASP A 462 -43.37 -8.99 -7.73
C ASP A 462 -44.31 -7.80 -8.03
N ASP A 463 -43.92 -6.59 -7.59
CA ASP A 463 -44.62 -5.34 -7.89
C ASP A 463 -44.52 -4.92 -9.38
N GLN A 464 -43.43 -5.26 -10.07
CA GLN A 464 -43.27 -4.97 -11.49
C GLN A 464 -44.10 -5.93 -12.36
N ILE A 465 -44.24 -7.19 -11.93
CA ILE A 465 -45.15 -8.15 -12.58
C ILE A 465 -46.58 -7.64 -12.46
N ARG A 466 -46.99 -7.14 -11.28
CA ARG A 466 -48.31 -6.52 -11.10
C ARG A 466 -48.51 -5.29 -12.00
N LEU A 467 -47.55 -4.35 -12.02
CA LEU A 467 -47.63 -3.15 -12.87
C LEU A 467 -47.70 -3.46 -14.37
N THR A 468 -46.94 -4.45 -14.85
CA THR A 468 -47.02 -4.88 -16.26
C THR A 468 -48.35 -5.56 -16.59
N THR A 469 -48.98 -6.20 -15.62
CA THR A 469 -50.32 -6.79 -15.76
C THR A 469 -51.40 -5.70 -15.78
N ASP A 470 -51.27 -4.70 -14.89
CA ASP A 470 -52.17 -3.54 -14.83
C ASP A 470 -52.11 -2.70 -16.11
N LEU A 471 -50.90 -2.43 -16.63
CA LEU A 471 -50.71 -1.73 -17.91
C LEU A 471 -51.37 -2.45 -19.09
N LYS A 472 -51.27 -3.79 -19.15
CA LYS A 472 -51.95 -4.58 -20.17
C LYS A 472 -53.48 -4.49 -20.05
N LEU A 473 -54.01 -4.50 -18.83
CA LEU A 473 -55.43 -4.36 -18.58
C LEU A 473 -55.94 -2.97 -19.01
N ILE A 474 -55.21 -1.91 -18.66
CA ILE A 474 -55.50 -0.53 -19.07
C ILE A 474 -55.46 -0.39 -20.60
N LEU A 475 -54.45 -0.95 -21.26
CA LEU A 475 -54.35 -0.94 -22.73
C LEU A 475 -55.54 -1.64 -23.39
N ASN A 476 -55.93 -2.81 -22.89
CA ASN A 476 -57.10 -3.54 -23.41
C ASN A 476 -58.39 -2.74 -23.24
N ARG A 477 -58.56 -2.10 -22.08
CA ARG A 477 -59.72 -1.25 -21.78
C ARG A 477 -59.78 -0.02 -22.69
N LEU A 478 -58.64 0.64 -22.91
CA LEU A 478 -58.53 1.78 -23.83
C LEU A 478 -58.88 1.39 -25.27
N HIS A 479 -58.39 0.25 -25.76
CA HIS A 479 -58.75 -0.23 -27.10
C HIS A 479 -60.25 -0.54 -27.24
N SER A 480 -60.86 -1.12 -26.19
CA SER A 480 -62.31 -1.36 -26.16
C SER A 480 -63.09 -0.06 -26.26
N MET A 481 -62.70 0.96 -25.49
CA MET A 481 -63.33 2.28 -25.53
C MET A 481 -63.14 2.98 -26.88
N LYS A 482 -61.93 2.99 -27.46
CA LYS A 482 -61.68 3.58 -28.79
C LYS A 482 -62.59 2.94 -29.84
N ARG A 483 -62.77 1.62 -29.78
CA ARG A 483 -63.65 0.89 -30.70
C ARG A 483 -65.11 1.31 -30.52
N MET A 484 -65.59 1.40 -29.28
CA MET A 484 -66.96 1.82 -28.98
C MET A 484 -67.22 3.26 -29.44
N VAL A 485 -66.34 4.20 -29.09
CA VAL A 485 -66.47 5.62 -29.49
C VAL A 485 -66.47 5.76 -31.02
N LYS A 486 -65.61 5.01 -31.72
CA LYS A 486 -65.59 4.99 -33.19
C LYS A 486 -66.92 4.52 -33.79
N ILE A 487 -67.53 3.48 -33.24
CA ILE A 487 -68.84 2.98 -33.69
C ILE A 487 -69.90 4.07 -33.50
N TYR A 488 -69.92 4.76 -32.36
CA TYR A 488 -70.88 5.84 -32.11
C TYR A 488 -70.66 7.06 -32.98
N LEU A 489 -69.41 7.43 -33.27
CA LEU A 489 -69.10 8.49 -34.24
C LEU A 489 -69.64 8.13 -35.63
N GLU A 490 -69.37 6.92 -36.11
CA GLU A 490 -69.88 6.46 -37.42
C GLU A 490 -71.43 6.42 -37.47
N GLN A 491 -72.09 6.08 -36.36
CA GLN A 491 -73.55 6.10 -36.26
C GLN A 491 -74.10 7.53 -36.28
N LEU A 492 -73.53 8.45 -35.49
CA LEU A 492 -73.95 9.85 -35.44
C LEU A 492 -73.71 10.58 -36.76
N GLU A 493 -72.60 10.30 -37.44
CA GLU A 493 -72.31 10.81 -38.78
C GLU A 493 -73.35 10.34 -39.81
N LYS A 494 -73.73 9.06 -39.77
CA LYS A 494 -74.80 8.50 -40.63
C LYS A 494 -76.17 9.10 -40.33
N LEU A 495 -76.52 9.32 -39.05
CA LEU A 495 -77.79 9.94 -38.64
C LEU A 495 -77.87 11.43 -39.04
N LEU A 496 -76.76 12.16 -38.98
CA LEU A 496 -76.71 13.54 -39.45
C LEU A 496 -76.78 13.62 -40.98
N ALA A 497 -76.04 12.77 -41.70
CA ALA A 497 -76.06 12.73 -43.16
C ALA A 497 -77.44 12.35 -43.73
N SER A 498 -78.11 11.36 -43.14
CA SER A 498 -79.47 10.94 -43.57
C SER A 498 -80.53 12.01 -43.31
N ASN A 499 -80.42 12.78 -42.22
CA ASN A 499 -81.33 13.89 -41.95
C ASN A 499 -81.10 15.13 -42.83
N GLU A 500 -79.87 15.38 -43.28
CA GLU A 500 -79.55 16.45 -44.26
C GLU A 500 -80.12 16.13 -45.66
N LEU A 501 -80.13 14.85 -46.06
CA LEU A 501 -80.82 14.36 -47.26
C LEU A 501 -82.36 14.48 -47.16
N ASN A 502 -82.93 14.24 -45.98
CA ASN A 502 -84.37 14.41 -45.76
C ASN A 502 -84.79 15.89 -45.75
N GLN A 503 -83.99 16.78 -45.17
CA GLN A 503 -84.26 18.23 -45.19
C GLN A 503 -84.17 18.83 -46.60
N SER A 504 -83.22 18.40 -47.42
CA SER A 504 -83.10 18.85 -48.82
C SER A 504 -84.24 18.37 -49.71
N SER A 505 -84.88 17.23 -49.42
CA SER A 505 -86.13 16.81 -50.09
C SER A 505 -87.37 17.62 -49.67
N SER A 506 -87.37 18.17 -48.45
CA SER A 506 -88.47 18.99 -47.92
C SER A 506 -88.41 20.48 -48.30
N LEU A 507 -87.26 20.97 -48.80
CA LEU A 507 -87.03 22.38 -49.17
C LEU A 507 -87.16 22.68 -50.68
N SER A 508 -87.81 21.80 -51.46
CA SER A 508 -88.08 22.00 -52.90
C SER A 508 -89.34 22.86 -53.21
N LYS A 509 -90.00 23.45 -52.21
CA LYS A 509 -91.07 24.43 -52.44
C LYS A 509 -90.77 25.71 -51.65
N HIS A 510 -90.46 26.77 -52.39
CA HIS A 510 -90.14 28.15 -52.00
C HIS A 510 -88.64 28.52 -51.97
N SER A 511 -88.13 28.88 -53.15
CA SER A 511 -87.06 29.89 -53.33
C SER A 511 -87.67 31.31 -53.35
N PRO A 512 -86.91 32.43 -53.45
CA PRO A 512 -85.49 32.68 -53.16
C PRO A 512 -85.24 33.97 -52.33
N LEU A 513 -84.01 34.19 -51.84
CA LEU A 513 -83.17 35.40 -52.10
C LEU A 513 -82.10 35.68 -51.02
N ARG A 514 -80.88 35.89 -51.54
CA ARG A 514 -79.76 36.73 -51.04
C ARG A 514 -78.89 36.19 -49.89
N THR A 515 -77.75 35.55 -50.20
CA THR A 515 -76.42 36.10 -50.59
C THR A 515 -75.60 36.67 -49.42
N SER A 516 -74.54 35.95 -49.06
CA SER A 516 -73.16 36.46 -48.83
C SER A 516 -72.34 35.33 -48.20
N ASN A 517 -71.69 34.47 -48.99
CA ASN A 517 -70.23 34.54 -49.21
C ASN A 517 -69.41 34.84 -47.95
N ASN A 518 -68.73 33.84 -47.38
CA ASN A 518 -67.38 33.51 -47.83
C ASN A 518 -66.85 32.19 -47.23
N ASN A 519 -66.21 31.46 -48.14
CA ASN A 519 -65.49 30.20 -47.97
C ASN A 519 -64.33 30.30 -46.96
N LEU A 520 -63.92 29.15 -46.42
CA LEU A 520 -62.55 28.61 -46.41
C LEU A 520 -62.61 27.22 -45.73
N GLN A 521 -62.78 26.16 -46.51
CA GLN A 521 -61.71 25.23 -46.94
C GLN A 521 -60.95 24.55 -45.79
N VAL A 522 -61.42 23.33 -45.51
CA VAL A 522 -60.66 22.08 -45.37
C VAL A 522 -59.14 22.22 -45.50
N ILE A 523 -58.43 21.91 -44.42
CA ILE A 523 -57.06 21.42 -44.48
C ILE A 523 -57.01 20.11 -43.67
N VAL A 524 -56.89 19.02 -44.43
CA VAL A 524 -56.40 17.71 -43.99
C VAL A 524 -54.90 17.86 -43.73
N LEU A 525 -54.41 17.44 -42.57
CA LEU A 525 -52.99 17.21 -42.35
C LEU A 525 -52.80 15.80 -41.79
N ASN A 526 -51.91 15.09 -42.49
CA ASN A 526 -51.41 13.74 -42.24
C ASN A 526 -50.73 13.59 -40.88
#